data_AF-A0A949CPF7-F1
#
_entry.id   AF-A0A949CPF7-F1
#
_cell.length_a   1.000
_cell.length_b   1.000
_cell.length_c   1.000
_cell.angle_alpha   90.00
_cell.angle_beta   90.00
_cell.angle_gamma   90.00
#
_symmetry.space_group_name_H-M   'P 1'
#
loop_
_entity.id
_entity.type
_entity.pdbx_description
1 polymer ?
#
loop_
_entity_poly.entity_id
_entity_poly.type
_entity_poly.pdbx_seq_one_letter_code
_entity_poly.pdbx_strand_id
1 'polypeptide(L)'
;MDDGAVVAWQERFNYDELSAIQHAMNLKLQDEAAFFAEYQNQPLPAETVVDGMLKPEEVSTKINRMDRGLVSIGANHLTAFIDVQQKLLFYVVAAWEDDFTGYVIDYGCYPDQQRPYFTLREARQSLSSEATGTGLEGSIYAGLESLTSKLLDREWQRDDGAAMRIGRCLIDANWGQSTDVVYQFCRQSKHAAVIIPSHGRFVGASSLPFSEYRRRPGDRVGLNWRIPNVHGKRAIRHVVYDTNWWKSFINARLRVSMGDRGCLSLFGSNAETHRMLAEHLTSEYFVKTEARGRSVDEWKQRPEQPDNHWFDCLVGSAVAASMQGVVLFGTDRDVPEKRNRLSFKEMQGRRRG
;
A
#
# COMPACT_ATOMS: atom_id res chain seq x y z
N MET A 1 -0.90 32.56 22.27
CA MET A 1 0.14 31.69 21.69
C MET A 1 1.43 31.79 22.50
N ASP A 2 1.73 32.97 23.05
CA ASP A 2 3.01 33.27 23.72
C ASP A 2 2.97 33.17 25.25
N ASP A 3 1.79 32.96 25.84
CA ASP A 3 1.63 32.99 27.30
C ASP A 3 2.33 31.78 27.95
N GLY A 4 3.31 32.06 28.81
CA GLY A 4 4.15 31.06 29.47
C GLY A 4 5.40 30.61 28.70
N ALA A 5 5.63 31.08 27.47
CA ALA A 5 6.83 30.75 26.70
C ALA A 5 8.00 31.68 27.07
N VAL A 6 9.17 31.09 27.36
CA VAL A 6 10.40 31.85 27.66
C VAL A 6 11.31 31.84 26.45
N VAL A 7 11.48 33.00 25.83
CA VAL A 7 12.29 33.18 24.62
C VAL A 7 13.65 33.74 25.00
N ALA A 8 14.73 33.01 24.66
CA ALA A 8 16.10 33.44 24.96
C ALA A 8 16.61 34.53 23.99
N TRP A 9 16.08 34.59 22.77
CA TRP A 9 16.48 35.56 21.75
C TRP A 9 15.25 36.11 21.01
N GLN A 10 14.76 37.28 21.42
CA GLN A 10 13.49 37.84 20.94
C GLN A 10 13.53 38.27 19.47
N GLU A 11 14.71 38.63 18.97
CA GLU A 11 14.96 39.08 17.61
C GLU A 11 15.16 37.93 16.61
N ARG A 12 15.11 36.67 17.06
CA ARG A 12 15.32 35.49 16.20
C ARG A 12 14.04 35.07 15.47
N PHE A 13 13.71 35.80 14.41
CA PHE A 13 12.63 35.47 13.47
C PHE A 13 12.89 36.13 12.10
N ASN A 14 12.26 35.62 11.05
CA ASN A 14 12.35 36.18 9.71
C ASN A 14 11.40 37.37 9.54
N TYR A 15 11.62 38.20 8.52
CA TYR A 15 10.82 39.42 8.29
C TYR A 15 9.33 39.14 8.00
N ASP A 16 8.98 37.91 7.62
CA ASP A 16 7.63 37.44 7.35
C ASP A 16 6.97 36.75 8.56
N GLU A 17 7.65 36.71 9.71
CA GLU A 17 7.17 36.12 10.95
C GLU A 17 6.88 37.20 12.01
N LEU A 18 5.85 36.96 12.81
CA LEU A 18 5.32 37.88 13.82
C LEU A 18 6.13 37.88 15.11
N SER A 19 6.83 36.78 15.44
CA SER A 19 7.63 36.66 16.66
C SER A 19 8.61 35.50 16.61
N ALA A 20 9.62 35.54 17.48
CA ALA A 20 10.52 34.40 17.72
C ALA A 20 9.78 33.12 18.18
N ILE A 21 8.61 33.26 18.83
CA ILE A 21 7.78 32.10 19.22
C ILE A 21 7.12 31.50 17.98
N GLN A 22 6.60 32.33 17.07
CA GLN A 22 6.09 31.83 15.79
C GLN A 22 7.21 31.14 15.00
N HIS A 23 8.41 31.72 14.92
CA HIS A 23 9.56 31.11 14.25
C HIS A 23 9.90 29.73 14.83
N ALA A 24 9.96 29.64 16.16
CA ALA A 24 10.20 28.40 16.88
C ALA A 24 9.09 27.35 16.63
N MET A 25 7.82 27.76 16.59
CA MET A 25 6.70 26.88 16.28
C MET A 25 6.68 26.46 14.81
N ASN A 26 7.07 27.32 13.88
CA ASN A 26 7.24 26.99 12.46
C ASN A 26 8.31 25.91 12.30
N LEU A 27 9.47 26.08 12.95
CA LEU A 27 10.54 25.09 12.96
C LEU A 27 10.03 23.77 13.56
N LYS A 28 9.32 23.79 14.69
CA LYS A 28 8.74 22.58 15.28
C LYS A 28 7.81 21.83 14.32
N LEU A 29 7.01 22.55 13.54
CA LEU A 29 6.08 21.95 12.58
C LEU A 29 6.79 21.43 11.31
N GLN A 30 7.92 22.03 10.93
CA GLN A 30 8.68 21.65 9.74
C GLN A 30 9.69 20.52 10.04
N ASP A 31 10.42 20.65 11.14
CA ASP A 31 11.48 19.76 11.60
C ASP A 31 11.50 19.75 13.13
N GLU A 32 10.66 18.89 13.71
CA GLU A 32 10.52 18.76 15.16
C GLU A 32 11.85 18.35 15.83
N ALA A 33 12.67 17.53 15.16
CA ALA A 33 13.95 17.11 15.68
C ALA A 33 14.94 18.27 15.80
N ALA A 34 15.03 19.12 14.77
CA ALA A 34 15.83 20.34 14.80
C ALA A 34 15.36 21.31 15.90
N PHE A 35 14.05 21.49 16.06
CA PHE A 35 13.49 22.32 17.13
C PHE A 35 13.93 21.84 18.53
N PHE A 36 13.81 20.54 18.81
CA PHE A 36 14.17 19.98 20.11
C PHE A 36 15.70 20.02 20.36
N ALA A 37 16.50 19.77 19.33
CA ALA A 37 17.96 19.84 19.42
C ALA A 37 18.46 21.27 19.60
N GLU A 38 18.06 22.20 18.73
CA GLU A 38 18.59 23.57 18.69
C GLU A 38 17.93 24.49 19.73
N TYR A 39 16.61 24.42 19.90
CA TYR A 39 15.88 25.44 20.67
C TYR A 39 15.51 24.95 22.08
N GLN A 40 15.36 23.65 22.29
CA GLN A 40 15.13 23.08 23.62
C GLN A 40 16.40 22.54 24.29
N ASN A 41 17.53 22.42 23.56
CA ASN A 41 18.73 21.70 24.01
C ASN A 41 18.41 20.30 24.59
N GLN A 42 17.34 19.69 24.09
CA GLN A 42 16.86 18.36 24.45
C GLN A 42 16.74 17.56 23.15
N PRO A 43 17.88 17.23 22.51
CA PRO A 43 17.84 16.51 21.24
C PRO A 43 17.01 15.26 21.40
N LEU A 44 16.03 15.07 20.51
CA LEU A 44 15.27 13.84 20.48
C LEU A 44 16.26 12.67 20.29
N PRO A 45 16.01 11.50 20.90
CA PRO A 45 16.82 10.32 20.67
C PRO A 45 16.96 10.13 19.15
N ALA A 46 18.19 9.96 18.67
CA ALA A 46 18.41 9.69 17.26
C ALA A 46 17.53 8.51 16.86
N GLU A 47 16.57 8.74 15.95
CA GLU A 47 15.78 7.67 15.36
C GLU A 47 16.78 6.75 14.67
N THR A 48 17.09 5.64 15.32
CA THR A 48 18.08 4.70 14.82
C THR A 48 17.45 4.06 13.60
N VAL A 49 17.82 4.52 12.41
CA VAL A 49 17.49 3.84 11.16
C VAL A 49 18.04 2.44 11.31
N VAL A 50 17.14 1.48 11.45
CA VAL A 50 17.48 0.12 11.83
C VAL A 50 18.06 -0.60 10.61
N ASP A 51 18.97 -1.54 10.85
CA ASP A 51 19.42 -2.53 9.88
C ASP A 51 18.21 -3.15 9.13
N GLY A 52 18.22 -3.09 7.80
CA GLY A 52 17.19 -3.63 6.93
C GLY A 52 16.39 -2.65 6.07
N MET A 53 16.76 -1.37 6.02
CA MET A 53 16.32 -0.42 4.98
C MET A 53 16.97 -0.73 3.63
N LEU A 54 16.15 -0.76 2.58
CA LEU A 54 16.64 -0.87 1.20
C LEU A 54 17.04 0.49 0.65
N LYS A 55 18.06 0.48 -0.21
CA LYS A 55 18.43 1.63 -1.06
C LYS A 55 17.81 1.50 -2.46
N PRO A 56 17.58 2.62 -3.17
CA PRO A 56 17.06 2.59 -4.54
C PRO A 56 17.88 1.69 -5.48
N GLU A 57 19.21 1.65 -5.32
CA GLU A 57 20.09 0.82 -6.15
C GLU A 57 19.87 -0.68 -5.92
N GLU A 58 19.58 -1.09 -4.68
CA GLU A 58 19.30 -2.48 -4.33
C GLU A 58 17.96 -2.94 -4.92
N VAL A 59 16.96 -2.06 -4.91
CA VAL A 59 15.63 -2.36 -5.50
C VAL A 59 15.70 -2.39 -7.02
N SER A 60 16.30 -1.38 -7.65
CA SER A 60 16.36 -1.27 -9.12
C SER A 60 17.17 -2.39 -9.78
N THR A 61 18.12 -3.00 -9.06
CA THR A 61 18.93 -4.13 -9.55
C THR A 61 18.28 -5.50 -9.31
N LYS A 62 17.10 -5.55 -8.67
CA LYS A 62 16.34 -6.77 -8.34
C LYS A 62 15.62 -7.38 -9.55
N ILE A 63 16.34 -7.56 -10.65
CA ILE A 63 15.80 -7.84 -11.97
C ILE A 63 15.82 -9.33 -12.31
N ASN A 64 14.74 -9.84 -12.87
CA ASN A 64 14.59 -11.25 -13.27
C ASN A 64 14.84 -11.53 -14.77
N ARG A 65 15.07 -10.51 -15.61
CA ARG A 65 15.33 -10.63 -17.07
C ARG A 65 14.14 -11.11 -17.90
N MET A 66 12.93 -11.10 -17.35
CA MET A 66 11.71 -11.40 -18.09
C MET A 66 11.14 -10.16 -18.77
N ASP A 67 10.46 -10.33 -19.89
CA ASP A 67 9.84 -9.19 -20.58
C ASP A 67 8.70 -8.56 -19.75
N ARG A 68 8.50 -7.26 -19.93
CA ARG A 68 7.41 -6.53 -19.28
C ARG A 68 6.06 -7.12 -19.67
N GLY A 69 5.25 -7.45 -18.67
CA GLY A 69 3.93 -8.04 -18.83
C GLY A 69 3.90 -9.54 -19.14
N LEU A 70 5.05 -10.21 -19.11
CA LEU A 70 5.16 -11.66 -19.15
C LEU A 70 5.03 -12.23 -17.74
N VAL A 71 4.24 -13.29 -17.58
CA VAL A 71 3.99 -13.96 -16.30
C VAL A 71 4.89 -15.19 -16.16
N SER A 72 5.59 -15.32 -15.04
CA SER A 72 6.37 -16.52 -14.71
C SER A 72 5.50 -17.77 -14.67
N ILE A 73 6.02 -18.89 -15.19
CA ILE A 73 5.32 -20.18 -15.17
C ILE A 73 4.93 -20.65 -13.76
N GLY A 74 5.72 -20.26 -12.74
CA GLY A 74 5.45 -20.61 -11.35
C GLY A 74 4.30 -19.80 -10.73
N ALA A 75 3.94 -18.66 -11.33
CA ALA A 75 2.92 -17.79 -10.78
C ALA A 75 1.51 -18.34 -11.01
N ASN A 76 0.75 -18.46 -9.92
CA ASN A 76 -0.63 -18.95 -9.91
C ASN A 76 -1.64 -17.82 -9.73
N HIS A 77 -1.20 -16.65 -9.27
CA HIS A 77 -2.06 -15.51 -8.98
C HIS A 77 -1.55 -14.25 -9.67
N LEU A 78 -2.48 -13.46 -10.20
CA LEU A 78 -2.18 -12.17 -10.78
C LEU A 78 -3.05 -11.10 -10.13
N THR A 79 -2.43 -10.07 -9.57
CA THR A 79 -3.12 -9.02 -8.82
C THR A 79 -2.66 -7.63 -9.24
N ALA A 80 -3.54 -6.66 -9.01
CA ALA A 80 -3.23 -5.25 -9.25
C ALA A 80 -3.68 -4.36 -8.11
N PHE A 81 -3.06 -3.19 -8.03
CA PHE A 81 -3.52 -2.10 -7.18
C PHE A 81 -3.52 -0.80 -7.95
N ILE A 82 -4.49 0.07 -7.66
CA ILE A 82 -4.57 1.43 -8.18
C ILE A 82 -4.60 2.41 -7.00
N ASP A 83 -3.58 3.27 -6.91
CA ASP A 83 -3.55 4.40 -5.99
C ASP A 83 -4.14 5.66 -6.66
N VAL A 84 -5.05 6.35 -5.98
CA VAL A 84 -5.83 7.45 -6.54
C VAL A 84 -5.29 8.78 -6.02
N GLN A 85 -4.64 9.53 -6.91
CA GLN A 85 -4.15 10.88 -6.63
C GLN A 85 -4.93 11.92 -7.45
N GLN A 86 -4.86 13.18 -7.05
CA GLN A 86 -5.61 14.26 -7.70
C GLN A 86 -5.33 14.38 -9.20
N LYS A 87 -4.06 14.23 -9.60
CA LYS A 87 -3.66 14.34 -11.01
C LYS A 87 -3.59 13.00 -11.73
N LEU A 88 -3.27 11.92 -11.03
CA LEU A 88 -2.85 10.64 -11.62
C LEU A 88 -3.46 9.46 -10.87
N LEU A 89 -3.61 8.34 -11.57
CA LEU A 89 -3.80 7.03 -10.99
C LEU A 89 -2.49 6.26 -11.12
N PHE A 90 -1.83 5.92 -10.02
CA PHE A 90 -0.67 5.02 -10.05
C PHE A 90 -1.14 3.58 -9.99
N TYR A 91 -0.42 2.67 -10.63
CA TYR A 91 -0.75 1.25 -10.56
C TYR A 91 0.49 0.36 -10.56
N VAL A 92 0.31 -0.83 -9.97
CA VAL A 92 1.25 -1.96 -10.05
C VAL A 92 0.44 -3.22 -10.36
N VAL A 93 0.97 -4.06 -11.24
CA VAL A 93 0.52 -5.43 -11.50
C VAL A 93 1.64 -6.39 -11.10
N ALA A 94 1.31 -7.34 -10.24
CA ALA A 94 2.26 -8.34 -9.76
C ALA A 94 1.68 -9.75 -9.89
N ALA A 95 2.54 -10.66 -10.30
CA ALA A 95 2.27 -12.09 -10.34
C ALA A 95 2.91 -12.76 -9.11
N TRP A 96 2.25 -13.78 -8.57
CA TRP A 96 2.64 -14.43 -7.32
C TRP A 96 2.52 -15.95 -7.44
N GLU A 97 3.54 -16.64 -6.93
CA GLU A 97 3.44 -18.04 -6.55
C GLU A 97 2.71 -18.16 -5.20
N ASP A 98 2.33 -19.38 -4.82
CA ASP A 98 1.55 -19.61 -3.59
C ASP A 98 2.31 -19.27 -2.30
N ASP A 99 3.65 -19.13 -2.35
CA ASP A 99 4.53 -18.83 -1.22
C ASP A 99 5.00 -17.36 -1.15
N PHE A 100 4.34 -16.45 -1.90
CA PHE A 100 4.76 -15.06 -2.08
C PHE A 100 6.10 -14.84 -2.80
N THR A 101 6.64 -15.85 -3.48
CA THR A 101 7.59 -15.57 -4.57
C THR A 101 6.87 -14.72 -5.61
N GLY A 102 7.39 -13.53 -5.88
CA GLY A 102 6.66 -12.45 -6.54
C GLY A 102 7.44 -11.84 -7.70
N TYR A 103 6.66 -11.39 -8.68
CA TYR A 103 7.16 -10.78 -9.90
C TYR A 103 6.34 -9.52 -10.16
N VAL A 104 6.93 -8.34 -10.02
CA VAL A 104 6.34 -7.12 -10.57
C VAL A 104 6.47 -7.24 -12.08
N ILE A 105 5.34 -7.31 -12.79
CA ILE A 105 5.32 -7.53 -14.25
C ILE A 105 4.93 -6.27 -15.01
N ASP A 106 4.24 -5.32 -14.35
CA ASP A 106 3.87 -4.05 -14.94
C ASP A 106 3.65 -3.00 -13.84
N TYR A 107 3.92 -1.74 -14.13
CA TYR A 107 3.59 -0.61 -13.27
C TYR A 107 3.59 0.68 -14.09
N GLY A 108 2.88 1.70 -13.63
CA GLY A 108 2.85 2.98 -14.30
C GLY A 108 1.89 3.96 -13.67
N CYS A 109 1.51 4.96 -14.45
CA CYS A 109 0.42 5.86 -14.10
C CYS A 109 -0.56 6.01 -15.27
N TYR A 110 -1.76 6.48 -14.95
CA TYR A 110 -2.74 6.98 -15.90
C TYR A 110 -3.11 8.43 -15.53
N PRO A 111 -3.06 9.39 -16.46
CA PRO A 111 -2.57 9.23 -17.84
C PRO A 111 -1.05 9.01 -17.89
N ASP A 112 -0.56 8.38 -18.97
CA ASP A 112 0.86 8.10 -19.14
C ASP A 112 1.64 9.40 -19.40
N GLN A 113 2.66 9.68 -18.59
CA GLN A 113 3.46 10.90 -18.72
C GLN A 113 4.41 10.90 -19.91
N GLN A 114 4.56 9.76 -20.62
CA GLN A 114 5.46 9.59 -21.77
C GLN A 114 6.91 10.01 -21.48
N ARG A 115 7.33 9.82 -20.22
CA ARG A 115 8.66 10.16 -19.73
C ARG A 115 9.15 9.05 -18.79
N PRO A 116 10.44 8.71 -18.84
CA PRO A 116 11.01 7.69 -17.96
C PRO A 116 11.08 8.12 -16.50
N TYR A 117 11.05 9.43 -16.23
CA TYR A 117 11.15 10.01 -14.90
C TYR A 117 10.30 11.28 -14.80
N PHE A 118 9.53 11.40 -13.72
CA PHE A 118 8.76 12.58 -13.34
C PHE A 118 8.45 12.56 -11.84
N THR A 119 7.99 13.68 -11.29
CA THR A 119 7.35 13.71 -9.96
C THR A 119 5.87 14.03 -10.11
N LEU A 120 5.04 13.68 -9.14
CA LEU A 120 3.60 14.00 -9.17
C LEU A 120 3.36 15.52 -9.32
N ARG A 121 4.21 16.33 -8.70
CA ARG A 121 4.16 17.79 -8.82
C ARG A 121 4.36 18.24 -10.27
N GLU A 122 5.30 17.64 -10.98
CA GLU A 122 5.69 17.96 -12.36
C GLU A 122 4.87 17.23 -13.44
N ALA A 123 3.94 16.37 -13.05
CA ALA A 123 3.05 15.67 -13.97
C ALA A 123 2.31 16.66 -14.88
N ARG A 124 2.44 16.43 -16.19
CA ARG A 124 1.90 17.31 -17.25
C ARG A 124 0.54 16.83 -17.73
N GLN A 125 0.40 15.53 -17.99
CA GLN A 125 -0.89 14.94 -18.30
C GLN A 125 -1.59 14.60 -17.00
N SER A 126 -2.89 14.85 -16.92
CA SER A 126 -3.67 14.67 -15.69
C SER A 126 -5.06 14.13 -15.97
N LEU A 127 -5.70 13.56 -14.96
CA LEU A 127 -7.08 13.08 -15.07
C LEU A 127 -8.04 14.15 -15.60
N SER A 128 -7.88 15.40 -15.14
CA SER A 128 -8.70 16.52 -15.61
C SER A 128 -8.41 16.93 -17.05
N SER A 129 -7.19 16.72 -17.57
CA SER A 129 -6.87 17.00 -18.98
C SER A 129 -7.40 15.93 -19.92
N GLU A 130 -7.47 14.67 -19.50
CA GLU A 130 -8.07 13.59 -20.31
C GLU A 130 -9.60 13.64 -20.31
N ALA A 131 -10.21 13.91 -19.16
CA ALA A 131 -11.67 13.97 -19.01
C ALA A 131 -12.19 15.41 -19.11
N THR A 132 -12.02 16.02 -20.28
CA THR A 132 -12.42 17.43 -20.51
C THR A 132 -13.90 17.68 -20.19
N GLY A 133 -14.18 18.80 -19.52
CA GLY A 133 -15.56 19.20 -19.15
C GLY A 133 -16.13 18.49 -17.91
N THR A 134 -15.36 17.66 -17.22
CA THR A 134 -15.78 17.00 -15.97
C THR A 134 -15.20 17.69 -14.73
N GLY A 135 -15.90 17.56 -13.59
CA GLY A 135 -15.34 17.91 -12.28
C GLY A 135 -14.36 16.85 -11.78
N LEU A 136 -13.73 17.09 -10.62
CA LEU A 136 -12.72 16.18 -10.04
C LEU A 136 -13.19 14.73 -9.97
N GLU A 137 -14.36 14.48 -9.35
CA GLU A 137 -14.95 13.14 -9.25
C GLU A 137 -15.19 12.49 -10.62
N GLY A 138 -15.72 13.26 -11.59
CA GLY A 138 -15.96 12.77 -12.94
C GLY A 138 -14.67 12.35 -13.64
N SER A 139 -13.61 13.14 -13.50
CA SER A 139 -12.29 12.81 -14.06
C SER A 139 -11.66 11.57 -13.42
N ILE A 140 -11.82 11.38 -12.10
CA ILE A 140 -11.38 10.17 -11.40
C ILE A 140 -12.17 8.96 -11.91
N TYR A 141 -13.49 9.07 -12.01
CA TYR A 141 -14.34 7.99 -12.48
C TYR A 141 -13.95 7.55 -13.90
N ALA A 142 -13.81 8.50 -14.83
CA ALA A 142 -13.40 8.22 -16.21
C ALA A 142 -11.98 7.63 -16.30
N GLY A 143 -11.06 8.12 -15.46
CA GLY A 143 -9.71 7.56 -15.35
C GLY A 143 -9.70 6.12 -14.86
N LEU A 144 -10.49 5.82 -13.81
CA LEU A 144 -10.64 4.46 -13.28
C LEU A 144 -11.26 3.54 -14.33
N GLU A 145 -12.26 3.99 -15.07
CA GLU A 145 -12.87 3.22 -16.17
C GLU A 145 -11.85 2.87 -17.25
N SER A 146 -11.06 3.86 -17.68
CA SER A 146 -10.04 3.70 -18.72
C SER A 146 -8.90 2.77 -18.26
N LEU A 147 -8.37 3.00 -17.06
CA LEU A 147 -7.27 2.22 -16.51
C LEU A 147 -7.70 0.78 -16.19
N THR A 148 -8.86 0.58 -15.59
CA THR A 148 -9.34 -0.79 -15.30
C THR A 148 -9.64 -1.56 -16.56
N SER A 149 -10.19 -0.93 -17.61
CA SER A 149 -10.37 -1.60 -18.90
C SER A 149 -9.01 -2.03 -19.48
N LYS A 150 -8.01 -1.14 -19.47
CA LYS A 150 -6.64 -1.45 -19.94
C LYS A 150 -6.00 -2.64 -19.20
N LEU A 151 -6.20 -2.74 -17.89
CA LEU A 151 -5.57 -3.78 -17.07
C LEU A 151 -6.37 -5.09 -17.04
N LEU A 152 -7.70 -5.00 -16.89
CA LEU A 152 -8.58 -6.13 -16.57
C LEU A 152 -9.25 -6.76 -17.79
N ASP A 153 -9.37 -6.04 -18.93
CA ASP A 153 -9.78 -6.65 -20.21
C ASP A 153 -8.61 -7.37 -20.89
N ARG A 154 -7.37 -7.03 -20.52
CA ARG A 154 -6.14 -7.62 -21.08
C ARG A 154 -5.94 -9.05 -20.59
N GLU A 155 -5.56 -9.93 -21.53
CA GLU A 155 -4.99 -11.24 -21.22
C GLU A 155 -3.48 -11.12 -21.06
N TRP A 156 -2.97 -11.67 -19.97
CA TRP A 156 -1.56 -11.65 -19.60
C TRP A 156 -0.96 -13.00 -19.96
N GLN A 157 0.07 -12.99 -20.80
CA GLN A 157 0.67 -14.22 -21.29
C GLN A 157 1.66 -14.75 -20.25
N ARG A 158 1.56 -16.05 -19.96
CA ARG A 158 2.54 -16.78 -19.16
C ARG A 158 3.63 -17.37 -20.04
N ASP A 159 4.79 -17.68 -19.47
CA ASP A 159 5.96 -18.24 -20.19
C ASP A 159 5.63 -19.49 -21.03
N ASP A 160 4.67 -20.31 -20.59
CA ASP A 160 4.21 -21.51 -21.29
C ASP A 160 3.17 -21.24 -22.40
N GLY A 161 2.85 -19.97 -22.65
CA GLY A 161 1.84 -19.52 -23.60
C GLY A 161 0.41 -19.50 -23.05
N ALA A 162 0.17 -19.92 -21.81
CA ALA A 162 -1.15 -19.85 -21.21
C ALA A 162 -1.57 -18.38 -20.95
N ALA A 163 -2.85 -18.10 -21.12
CA ALA A 163 -3.43 -16.80 -20.78
C ALA A 163 -3.86 -16.76 -19.30
N MET A 164 -3.48 -15.69 -18.61
CA MET A 164 -3.92 -15.37 -17.26
C MET A 164 -4.66 -14.03 -17.24
N ARG A 165 -5.49 -13.83 -16.22
CA ARG A 165 -6.20 -12.57 -15.95
C ARG A 165 -5.99 -12.16 -14.50
N ILE A 166 -6.09 -10.86 -14.24
CA ILE A 166 -6.02 -10.32 -12.88
C ILE A 166 -7.21 -10.85 -12.06
N GLY A 167 -6.93 -11.64 -11.01
CA GLY A 167 -7.96 -12.25 -10.16
C GLY A 167 -8.48 -11.32 -9.06
N ARG A 168 -7.69 -10.30 -8.70
CA ARG A 168 -8.07 -9.27 -7.72
C ARG A 168 -7.38 -7.95 -8.04
N CYS A 169 -8.16 -6.87 -8.08
CA CYS A 169 -7.65 -5.52 -8.16
C CYS A 169 -8.19 -4.70 -6.99
N LEU A 170 -7.32 -4.07 -6.21
CA LEU A 170 -7.73 -3.16 -5.15
C LEU A 170 -7.54 -1.72 -5.61
N ILE A 171 -8.45 -0.84 -5.19
CA ILE A 171 -8.39 0.60 -5.49
C ILE A 171 -8.32 1.34 -4.17
N ASP A 172 -7.34 2.22 -4.00
CA ASP A 172 -7.25 3.04 -2.80
C ASP A 172 -8.46 3.98 -2.69
N ALA A 173 -9.00 4.07 -1.48
CA ALA A 173 -10.09 4.97 -1.14
C ALA A 173 -9.79 5.80 0.12
N ASN A 174 -8.51 5.89 0.52
CA ASN A 174 -8.07 6.65 1.69
C ASN A 174 -8.11 8.17 1.46
N TRP A 175 -7.96 8.63 0.22
CA TRP A 175 -8.05 10.05 -0.09
C TRP A 175 -9.50 10.54 -0.06
N GLY A 176 -9.87 11.25 1.02
CA GLY A 176 -11.25 11.63 1.36
C GLY A 176 -12.06 12.30 0.24
N GLN A 177 -11.42 13.06 -0.65
CA GLN A 177 -12.09 13.70 -1.79
C GLN A 177 -12.50 12.70 -2.89
N SER A 178 -11.92 11.49 -2.89
CA SER A 178 -12.16 10.45 -3.89
C SER A 178 -12.92 9.24 -3.34
N THR A 179 -13.13 9.14 -2.02
CA THR A 179 -13.65 7.94 -1.37
C THR A 179 -15.02 7.51 -1.92
N ASP A 180 -15.96 8.45 -2.04
CA ASP A 180 -17.32 8.15 -2.50
C ASP A 180 -17.35 7.78 -3.99
N VAL A 181 -16.53 8.44 -4.82
CA VAL A 181 -16.44 8.11 -6.25
C VAL A 181 -15.77 6.74 -6.48
N VAL A 182 -14.72 6.40 -5.73
CA VAL A 182 -14.09 5.07 -5.80
C VAL A 182 -15.09 3.97 -5.40
N TYR A 183 -15.85 4.21 -4.35
CA TYR A 183 -16.91 3.30 -3.91
C TYR A 183 -18.03 3.14 -4.94
N GLN A 184 -18.50 4.24 -5.50
CA GLN A 184 -19.49 4.23 -6.58
C GLN A 184 -18.98 3.44 -7.79
N PHE A 185 -17.76 3.74 -8.23
CA PHE A 185 -17.10 3.08 -9.36
C PHE A 185 -16.98 1.58 -9.13
N CYS A 186 -16.49 1.15 -7.97
CA CYS A 186 -16.34 -0.26 -7.64
C CYS A 186 -17.67 -1.04 -7.71
N ARG A 187 -18.79 -0.38 -7.38
CA ARG A 187 -20.12 -0.97 -7.41
C ARG A 187 -20.71 -1.04 -8.82
N GLN A 188 -20.44 -0.05 -9.67
CA GLN A 188 -21.07 0.13 -10.98
C GLN A 188 -20.23 -0.43 -12.14
N SER A 189 -18.94 -0.65 -11.94
CA SER A 189 -18.04 -1.15 -12.96
C SER A 189 -18.45 -2.53 -13.50
N LYS A 190 -18.23 -2.75 -14.80
CA LYS A 190 -18.30 -4.08 -15.42
C LYS A 190 -17.35 -5.11 -14.75
N HIS A 191 -16.32 -4.65 -14.05
CA HIS A 191 -15.35 -5.47 -13.34
C HIS A 191 -15.64 -5.64 -11.84
N ALA A 192 -16.85 -5.33 -11.36
CA ALA A 192 -17.22 -5.34 -9.94
C ALA A 192 -16.93 -6.67 -9.18
N ALA A 193 -16.81 -7.80 -9.90
CA ALA A 193 -16.43 -9.08 -9.29
C ALA A 193 -14.94 -9.15 -8.87
N VAL A 194 -14.09 -8.38 -9.54
CA VAL A 194 -12.62 -8.39 -9.40
C VAL A 194 -12.14 -7.18 -8.61
N ILE A 195 -12.73 -6.01 -8.83
CA ILE A 195 -12.33 -4.77 -8.12
C ILE A 195 -12.95 -4.68 -6.73
N ILE A 196 -12.17 -4.24 -5.73
CA ILE A 196 -12.66 -3.95 -4.38
C ILE A 196 -12.00 -2.68 -3.86
N PRO A 197 -12.76 -1.72 -3.30
CA PRO A 197 -12.14 -0.55 -2.69
C PRO A 197 -11.41 -0.94 -1.40
N SER A 198 -10.33 -0.22 -1.10
CA SER A 198 -9.43 -0.58 0.00
C SER A 198 -9.04 0.63 0.85
N HIS A 199 -8.73 0.37 2.12
CA HIS A 199 -8.26 1.34 3.08
C HIS A 199 -7.02 0.84 3.80
N GLY A 200 -5.89 1.51 3.59
CA GLY A 200 -4.71 1.31 4.43
C GLY A 200 -4.90 1.93 5.80
N ARG A 201 -4.57 1.22 6.89
CA ARG A 201 -4.60 1.75 8.25
C ARG A 201 -3.23 1.67 8.89
N PHE A 202 -2.80 2.80 9.45
CA PHE A 202 -1.66 2.84 10.34
C PHE A 202 -2.00 2.10 11.64
N VAL A 203 -1.28 1.02 11.94
CA VAL A 203 -1.44 0.23 13.17
C VAL A 203 -0.14 0.27 13.97
N GLY A 204 0.08 1.40 14.66
CA GLY A 204 1.25 1.60 15.51
C GLY A 204 1.25 0.69 16.75
N ALA A 205 2.36 0.61 17.46
CA ALA A 205 2.58 -0.33 18.56
C ALA A 205 1.48 -0.28 19.65
N SER A 206 0.91 0.91 19.90
CA SER A 206 -0.18 1.14 20.85
C SER A 206 -1.58 0.82 20.32
N SER A 207 -1.74 0.63 19.00
CA SER A 207 -2.99 0.31 18.33
C SER A 207 -3.36 -1.18 18.47
N LEU A 208 -4.66 -1.48 18.48
CA LEU A 208 -5.14 -2.86 18.48
C LEU A 208 -4.79 -3.53 17.14
N PRO A 209 -4.04 -4.64 17.11
CA PRO A 209 -3.70 -5.35 15.88
C PRO A 209 -4.94 -5.99 15.23
N PHE A 210 -4.96 -6.13 13.90
CA PHE A 210 -6.07 -6.79 13.19
C PHE A 210 -6.35 -8.22 13.67
N SER A 211 -5.34 -8.95 14.18
CA SER A 211 -5.49 -10.26 14.82
C SER A 211 -6.46 -10.27 15.99
N GLU A 212 -6.48 -9.18 16.76
CA GLU A 212 -7.20 -9.10 18.04
C GLU A 212 -8.61 -8.54 17.89
N TYR A 213 -8.99 -8.07 16.70
CA TYR A 213 -10.35 -7.62 16.47
C TYR A 213 -11.33 -8.80 16.60
N ARG A 214 -12.36 -8.60 17.43
CA ARG A 214 -13.45 -9.57 17.58
C ARG A 214 -14.14 -9.80 16.23
N ARG A 215 -14.05 -11.03 15.72
CA ARG A 215 -14.71 -11.46 14.48
C ARG A 215 -16.22 -11.47 14.67
N ARG A 216 -16.96 -10.85 13.77
CA ARG A 216 -18.42 -10.89 13.73
C ARG A 216 -18.88 -11.81 12.58
N PRO A 217 -20.06 -12.44 12.68
CA PRO A 217 -20.62 -13.21 11.57
C PRO A 217 -20.65 -12.39 10.28
N GLY A 218 -20.10 -12.95 9.20
CA GLY A 218 -19.97 -12.31 7.88
C GLY A 218 -18.71 -11.48 7.66
N ASP A 219 -17.87 -11.28 8.68
CA ASP A 219 -16.53 -10.71 8.48
C ASP A 219 -15.64 -11.69 7.70
N ARG A 220 -14.88 -11.19 6.73
CA ARG A 220 -13.73 -11.92 6.18
C ARG A 220 -12.47 -11.35 6.80
N VAL A 221 -11.55 -12.22 7.19
CA VAL A 221 -10.26 -11.83 7.80
C VAL A 221 -9.18 -12.70 7.19
N GLY A 222 -8.03 -12.12 6.90
CA GLY A 222 -6.82 -12.84 6.50
C GLY A 222 -5.58 -12.27 7.18
N LEU A 223 -4.44 -12.37 6.50
CA LEU A 223 -3.15 -11.93 7.01
C LEU A 223 -3.11 -10.39 7.11
N ASN A 224 -3.37 -9.85 8.30
CA ASN A 224 -3.39 -8.42 8.58
C ASN A 224 -4.26 -7.59 7.61
N TRP A 225 -5.34 -8.20 7.12
CA TRP A 225 -6.42 -7.53 6.39
C TRP A 225 -7.77 -8.08 6.82
N ARG A 226 -8.83 -7.30 6.61
CA ARG A 226 -10.22 -7.71 6.83
C ARG A 226 -11.20 -7.04 5.88
N ILE A 227 -12.35 -7.66 5.71
CA ILE A 227 -13.55 -7.08 5.10
C ILE A 227 -14.67 -7.18 6.12
N PRO A 228 -15.04 -6.07 6.78
CA PRO A 228 -16.14 -6.06 7.72
C PRO A 228 -17.47 -6.44 7.05
N ASN A 229 -18.36 -7.09 7.82
CA ASN A 229 -19.74 -7.27 7.38
C ASN A 229 -20.46 -5.91 7.31
N VAL A 230 -21.05 -5.65 6.14
CA VAL A 230 -21.82 -4.44 5.84
C VAL A 230 -23.33 -4.66 5.87
N HIS A 231 -23.80 -5.89 6.14
CA HIS A 231 -25.22 -6.18 6.24
C HIS A 231 -25.91 -5.30 7.30
N GLY A 232 -27.01 -4.65 6.91
CA GLY A 232 -27.76 -3.73 7.77
C GLY A 232 -27.10 -2.36 8.01
N LYS A 233 -25.97 -2.06 7.37
CA LYS A 233 -25.28 -0.77 7.46
C LYS A 233 -25.35 -0.02 6.13
N ARG A 234 -25.39 1.31 6.17
CA ARG A 234 -25.16 2.17 5.00
C ARG A 234 -23.67 2.27 4.65
N ALA A 235 -22.95 1.14 4.65
CA ALA A 235 -21.52 1.08 4.40
C ALA A 235 -21.22 0.19 3.18
N ILE A 236 -20.28 0.62 2.35
CA ILE A 236 -19.87 -0.14 1.16
C ILE A 236 -18.81 -1.16 1.58
N ARG A 237 -18.88 -2.36 1.00
CA ARG A 237 -17.93 -3.43 1.27
C ARG A 237 -16.55 -3.02 0.75
N HIS A 238 -15.59 -2.90 1.66
CA HIS A 238 -14.22 -2.53 1.37
C HIS A 238 -13.24 -3.39 2.17
N VAL A 239 -12.01 -3.46 1.70
CA VAL A 239 -10.89 -4.11 2.41
C VAL A 239 -10.24 -3.08 3.32
N VAL A 240 -9.84 -3.49 4.51
CA VAL A 240 -8.98 -2.70 5.40
C VAL A 240 -7.75 -3.54 5.72
N TYR A 241 -6.56 -2.97 5.63
CA TYR A 241 -5.31 -3.68 5.89
C TYR A 241 -4.31 -2.84 6.71
N ASP A 242 -3.40 -3.52 7.39
CA ASP A 242 -2.32 -2.93 8.19
C ASP A 242 -1.18 -2.45 7.29
N THR A 243 -1.04 -1.13 7.11
CA THR A 243 -0.01 -0.58 6.21
C THR A 243 1.39 -0.86 6.73
N ASN A 244 1.63 -0.74 8.04
CA ASN A 244 2.95 -0.94 8.63
C ASN A 244 3.41 -2.39 8.44
N TRP A 245 2.54 -3.34 8.77
CA TRP A 245 2.88 -4.76 8.62
C TRP A 245 3.15 -5.13 7.16
N TRP A 246 2.30 -4.68 6.23
CA TRP A 246 2.45 -5.02 4.81
C TRP A 246 3.65 -4.30 4.15
N LYS A 247 4.01 -3.09 4.59
CA LYS A 247 5.23 -2.42 4.14
C LYS A 247 6.49 -3.16 4.60
N SER A 248 6.55 -3.58 5.87
CA SER A 248 7.63 -4.44 6.37
C SER A 248 7.69 -5.78 5.64
N PHE A 249 6.53 -6.36 5.32
CA PHE A 249 6.44 -7.60 4.56
C PHE A 249 7.07 -7.44 3.16
N ILE A 250 6.66 -6.43 2.39
CA ILE A 250 7.20 -6.16 1.05
C ILE A 250 8.70 -5.84 1.10
N ASN A 251 9.13 -4.99 2.03
CA ASN A 251 10.55 -4.70 2.24
C ASN A 251 11.36 -5.98 2.50
N ALA A 252 10.84 -6.90 3.31
CA ALA A 252 11.47 -8.20 3.53
C ALA A 252 11.53 -9.05 2.26
N ARG A 253 10.49 -9.07 1.40
CA ARG A 253 10.48 -9.85 0.15
C ARG A 253 11.48 -9.30 -0.88
N LEU A 254 11.64 -7.98 -0.96
CA LEU A 254 12.63 -7.34 -1.83
C LEU A 254 14.08 -7.64 -1.39
N ARG A 255 14.31 -7.86 -0.08
CA ARG A 255 15.63 -8.23 0.48
C ARG A 255 16.00 -9.71 0.29
N VAL A 256 15.04 -10.61 0.15
CA VAL A 256 15.31 -12.04 -0.09
C VAL A 256 16.10 -12.17 -1.39
N SER A 257 17.18 -12.96 -1.41
CA SER A 257 18.06 -13.10 -2.58
C SER A 257 17.34 -13.68 -3.80
N MET A 258 17.81 -13.33 -5.01
CA MET A 258 17.24 -13.89 -6.24
C MET A 258 17.43 -15.42 -6.24
N GLY A 259 16.35 -16.16 -6.48
CA GLY A 259 16.34 -17.64 -6.47
C GLY A 259 15.82 -18.24 -5.17
N ASP A 260 15.77 -17.48 -4.07
CA ASP A 260 15.18 -17.94 -2.82
C ASP A 260 13.65 -17.76 -2.82
N ARG A 261 12.96 -18.65 -2.10
CA ARG A 261 11.50 -18.60 -1.94
C ARG A 261 11.04 -17.32 -1.24
N GLY A 262 9.97 -16.74 -1.75
CA GLY A 262 9.43 -15.48 -1.26
C GLY A 262 10.25 -14.26 -1.68
N CYS A 263 11.13 -14.40 -2.68
CA CYS A 263 11.78 -13.27 -3.34
C CYS A 263 10.77 -12.46 -4.16
N LEU A 264 10.84 -11.12 -4.10
CA LEU A 264 10.12 -10.23 -5.01
C LEU A 264 11.10 -9.63 -6.03
N SER A 265 10.79 -9.75 -7.32
CA SER A 265 11.65 -9.31 -8.42
C SER A 265 10.93 -8.38 -9.41
N LEU A 266 11.71 -7.63 -10.20
CA LEU A 266 11.27 -6.71 -11.25
C LEU A 266 11.53 -7.31 -12.63
N PHE A 267 10.65 -7.02 -13.59
CA PHE A 267 10.83 -7.37 -15.01
C PHE A 267 12.01 -6.61 -15.66
N GLY A 268 12.29 -6.89 -16.93
CA GLY A 268 13.23 -6.14 -17.76
C GLY A 268 14.68 -6.56 -17.58
N SER A 269 15.61 -5.81 -18.16
CA SER A 269 17.05 -6.10 -18.11
C SER A 269 17.91 -4.90 -17.75
N ASN A 270 17.30 -3.74 -17.51
CA ASN A 270 17.98 -2.47 -17.27
C ASN A 270 17.50 -1.84 -15.95
N ALA A 271 18.41 -1.69 -14.98
CA ALA A 271 18.11 -1.08 -13.69
C ALA A 271 17.65 0.38 -13.79
N GLU A 272 18.16 1.15 -14.77
CA GLU A 272 17.77 2.55 -14.94
C GLU A 272 16.26 2.69 -15.25
N THR A 273 15.65 1.69 -15.90
CA THR A 273 14.20 1.66 -16.15
C THR A 273 13.38 1.63 -14.85
N HIS A 274 13.96 1.08 -13.77
CA HIS A 274 13.32 0.96 -12.47
C HIS A 274 13.75 2.04 -11.48
N ARG A 275 14.57 3.02 -11.87
CA ARG A 275 15.08 4.04 -10.97
C ARG A 275 13.97 4.78 -10.23
N MET A 276 13.01 5.35 -10.96
CA MET A 276 11.87 6.08 -10.36
C MET A 276 11.00 5.17 -9.50
N LEU A 277 10.77 3.92 -9.92
CA LEU A 277 10.06 2.93 -9.10
C LEU A 277 10.79 2.70 -7.78
N ALA A 278 12.11 2.47 -7.84
CA ALA A 278 12.93 2.19 -6.68
C ALA A 278 12.92 3.33 -5.67
N GLU A 279 13.03 4.58 -6.14
CA GLU A 279 12.91 5.78 -5.31
C GLU A 279 11.56 5.82 -4.58
N HIS A 280 10.44 5.54 -5.26
CA HIS A 280 9.12 5.45 -4.61
C HIS A 280 9.04 4.31 -3.59
N LEU A 281 9.65 3.16 -3.87
CA LEU A 281 9.67 2.00 -2.96
C LEU A 281 10.53 2.22 -1.70
N THR A 282 11.44 3.19 -1.75
CA THR A 282 12.34 3.56 -0.64
C THR A 282 12.08 4.97 -0.08
N SER A 283 10.98 5.60 -0.50
CA SER A 283 10.58 6.96 -0.10
C SER A 283 10.07 7.03 1.36
N GLU A 284 10.07 5.90 2.05
CA GLU A 284 9.68 5.77 3.45
C GLU A 284 10.78 5.04 4.23
N TYR A 285 10.78 5.22 5.54
CA TYR A 285 11.62 4.48 6.47
C TYR A 285 10.78 3.99 7.64
N PHE A 286 11.19 2.92 8.30
CA PHE A 286 10.54 2.49 9.54
C PHE A 286 11.40 2.78 10.76
N VAL A 287 10.70 3.05 11.86
CA VAL A 287 11.27 3.11 13.21
C VAL A 287 10.68 1.95 14.00
N LYS A 288 11.54 1.20 14.71
CA LYS A 288 11.06 0.15 15.61
C LYS A 288 10.47 0.81 16.86
N THR A 289 9.16 0.69 17.00
CA THR A 289 8.41 1.21 18.14
C THR A 289 7.92 0.05 19.00
N GLU A 290 8.20 0.11 20.30
CA GLU A 290 7.70 -0.85 21.28
C GLU A 290 6.67 -0.20 22.20
N ALA A 291 5.49 -0.80 22.29
CA ALA A 291 4.48 -0.41 23.25
C ALA A 291 3.65 -1.63 23.67
N ARG A 292 3.27 -1.69 24.95
CA ARG A 292 2.42 -2.76 25.51
C ARG A 292 2.94 -4.18 25.21
N GLY A 293 4.26 -4.37 25.19
CA GLY A 293 4.91 -5.67 24.92
C GLY A 293 4.86 -6.11 23.46
N ARG A 294 4.51 -5.20 22.53
CA ARG A 294 4.51 -5.42 21.08
C ARG A 294 5.53 -4.51 20.42
N SER A 295 6.36 -5.07 19.55
CA SER A 295 7.28 -4.34 18.68
C SER A 295 6.71 -4.26 17.28
N VAL A 296 6.73 -3.07 16.68
CA VAL A 296 6.21 -2.78 15.33
C VAL A 296 7.17 -1.87 14.61
N ASP A 297 7.41 -2.16 13.34
CA ASP A 297 8.05 -1.23 12.42
C ASP A 297 7.01 -0.17 12.00
N GLU A 298 7.09 1.03 12.57
CA GLU A 298 6.22 2.14 12.19
C GLU A 298 6.82 2.90 11.03
N TRP A 299 6.16 2.83 9.87
CA TRP A 299 6.63 3.44 8.63
C TRP A 299 6.27 4.93 8.56
N LYS A 300 7.24 5.74 8.16
CA LYS A 300 7.18 7.20 8.04
C LYS A 300 7.69 7.63 6.67
N GLN A 301 7.04 8.64 6.12
CA GLN A 301 7.46 9.23 4.85
C GLN A 301 8.72 10.08 5.01
N ARG A 302 9.59 10.02 4.01
CA ARG A 302 10.76 10.89 3.90
C ARG A 302 10.35 12.28 3.36
N PRO A 303 10.62 13.38 4.09
CA PRO A 303 10.28 14.73 3.61
C PRO A 303 10.90 15.07 2.25
N GLU A 304 12.09 14.55 1.97
CA GLU A 304 12.85 14.78 0.74
C GLU A 304 12.34 13.97 -0.47
N GLN A 305 11.51 12.94 -0.24
CA GLN A 305 10.97 12.05 -1.28
C GLN A 305 9.46 11.84 -1.04
N PRO A 306 8.61 12.81 -1.45
CA PRO A 306 7.18 12.77 -1.14
C PRO A 306 6.38 11.79 -2.00
N ASP A 307 6.94 11.28 -3.10
CA ASP A 307 6.20 10.40 -4.01
C ASP A 307 6.40 8.93 -3.59
N ASN A 308 5.41 8.35 -2.89
CA ASN A 308 5.43 6.97 -2.38
C ASN A 308 4.40 6.04 -3.07
N HIS A 309 3.68 6.55 -4.06
CA HIS A 309 2.46 5.94 -4.61
C HIS A 309 2.62 4.51 -5.14
N TRP A 310 3.77 4.19 -5.76
CA TRP A 310 4.04 2.83 -6.24
C TRP A 310 4.38 1.86 -5.10
N PHE A 311 4.89 2.35 -3.96
CA PHE A 311 5.07 1.49 -2.79
C PHE A 311 3.73 1.07 -2.23
N ASP A 312 2.80 2.02 -2.07
CA ASP A 312 1.43 1.74 -1.64
C ASP A 312 0.72 0.80 -2.65
N CYS A 313 0.94 0.98 -3.95
CA CYS A 313 0.44 0.05 -4.97
C CYS A 313 1.00 -1.37 -4.83
N LEU A 314 2.31 -1.52 -4.63
CA LEU A 314 2.94 -2.83 -4.48
C LEU A 314 2.45 -3.54 -3.22
N VAL A 315 2.37 -2.81 -2.11
CA VAL A 315 1.79 -3.27 -0.83
C VAL A 315 0.36 -3.75 -1.03
N GLY A 316 -0.49 -2.93 -1.64
CA GLY A 316 -1.88 -3.29 -1.86
C GLY A 316 -2.06 -4.45 -2.85
N SER A 317 -1.17 -4.61 -3.83
CA SER A 317 -1.16 -5.77 -4.72
C SER A 317 -0.82 -7.06 -3.94
N ALA A 318 0.11 -7.02 -2.99
CA ALA A 318 0.40 -8.16 -2.12
C ALA A 318 -0.77 -8.50 -1.17
N VAL A 319 -1.47 -7.49 -0.64
CA VAL A 319 -2.72 -7.70 0.11
C VAL A 319 -3.75 -8.42 -0.76
N ALA A 320 -3.91 -8.00 -2.01
CA ALA A 320 -4.81 -8.64 -2.97
C ALA A 320 -4.44 -10.11 -3.22
N ALA A 321 -3.14 -10.44 -3.26
CA ALA A 321 -2.64 -11.80 -3.42
C ALA A 321 -2.99 -12.66 -2.19
N SER A 322 -2.80 -12.13 -0.98
CA SER A 322 -3.25 -12.79 0.26
C SER A 322 -4.76 -13.08 0.25
N MET A 323 -5.57 -12.15 -0.29
CA MET A 323 -7.00 -12.35 -0.44
C MET A 323 -7.39 -13.43 -1.44
N GLN A 324 -6.50 -13.76 -2.38
CA GLN A 324 -6.64 -14.90 -3.31
C GLN A 324 -6.10 -16.22 -2.72
N GLY A 325 -5.49 -16.19 -1.55
CA GLY A 325 -5.04 -17.40 -0.83
C GLY A 325 -3.53 -17.64 -0.88
N VAL A 326 -2.74 -16.69 -1.38
CA VAL A 326 -1.27 -16.74 -1.29
C VAL A 326 -0.85 -16.62 0.17
N VAL A 327 0.02 -17.53 0.64
CA VAL A 327 0.52 -17.53 2.02
C VAL A 327 1.99 -17.87 2.10
N LEU A 328 2.76 -17.05 2.82
CA LEU A 328 4.16 -17.33 3.11
C LEU A 328 4.23 -18.32 4.28
N PHE A 329 5.00 -19.39 4.13
CA PHE A 329 5.18 -20.39 5.19
C PHE A 329 5.58 -19.71 6.51
N GLY A 330 4.89 -20.06 7.60
CA GLY A 330 5.10 -19.46 8.93
C GLY A 330 4.36 -18.13 9.17
N THR A 331 3.66 -17.60 8.17
CA THR A 331 2.72 -16.46 8.35
C THR A 331 1.26 -16.91 8.43
N ASP A 332 1.01 -18.20 8.21
CA ASP A 332 -0.27 -18.85 8.45
C ASP A 332 -0.69 -18.64 9.91
N ARG A 333 -1.87 -18.05 10.09
CA ARG A 333 -2.59 -18.19 11.37
C ARG A 333 -3.35 -19.50 11.29
N ASP A 334 -3.34 -20.29 12.36
CA ASP A 334 -4.17 -21.48 12.52
C ASP A 334 -5.56 -21.21 11.95
N VAL A 335 -5.82 -21.78 10.76
CA VAL A 335 -7.18 -21.81 10.23
C VAL A 335 -7.91 -22.69 11.23
N PRO A 336 -8.88 -22.16 12.02
CA PRO A 336 -9.62 -23.04 12.90
C PRO A 336 -10.23 -24.11 12.02
N GLU A 337 -9.90 -25.38 12.31
CA GLU A 337 -10.48 -26.53 11.62
C GLU A 337 -11.95 -26.24 11.39
N LYS A 338 -12.41 -26.35 10.13
CA LYS A 338 -13.83 -26.28 9.83
C LYS A 338 -14.51 -27.30 10.75
N ARG A 339 -15.09 -26.82 11.87
CA ARG A 339 -15.96 -27.66 12.69
C ARG A 339 -17.06 -28.11 11.74
N ASN A 340 -16.99 -29.36 11.33
CA ASN A 340 -18.06 -30.00 10.59
C ASN A 340 -19.33 -29.70 11.37
N ARG A 341 -20.27 -29.00 10.73
CA ARG A 341 -21.58 -28.74 11.33
C ARG A 341 -22.21 -30.11 11.52
N LEU A 342 -22.13 -30.61 12.76
CA LEU A 342 -22.81 -31.83 13.15
C LEU A 342 -24.28 -31.67 12.75
N SER A 343 -24.73 -32.55 11.86
CA SER A 343 -26.12 -32.61 11.46
C SER A 343 -26.96 -32.90 12.69
N PHE A 344 -28.17 -32.34 12.76
CA PHE A 344 -29.12 -32.62 13.84
C PHE A 344 -29.36 -34.13 14.01
N LYS A 345 -29.23 -34.89 12.92
CA LYS A 345 -29.29 -36.36 12.88
C LYS A 345 -28.11 -37.02 13.61
N GLU A 346 -26.91 -36.48 13.51
CA GLU A 346 -25.70 -36.96 14.21
C GLU A 346 -25.75 -36.62 15.71
N MET A 347 -26.33 -35.48 16.07
CA MET A 347 -26.56 -35.11 17.47
C MET A 347 -27.60 -36.00 18.16
N GLN A 348 -28.64 -36.44 17.45
CA GLN A 348 -29.62 -37.39 18.00
C GLN A 348 -29.07 -38.82 18.11
N GLY A 349 -28.22 -39.26 17.18
CA GLY A 349 -27.57 -40.58 17.26
C GLY A 349 -26.67 -40.74 18.48
N ARG A 350 -25.97 -39.68 18.88
CA ARG A 350 -25.08 -39.67 20.07
C ARG A 350 -25.80 -39.61 21.42
N ARG A 351 -27.11 -39.33 21.45
CA ARG A 351 -27.92 -39.32 22.69
C ARG A 351 -28.64 -40.64 22.96
N ARG A 352 -28.55 -41.61 22.05
CA ARG A 352 -29.25 -42.91 22.12
C ARG A 352 -28.32 -44.13 22.19
N GLY A 353 -27.01 -43.92 22.25
CA GLY A 353 -26.03 -44.91 22.70
C GLY A 353 -25.47 -44.44 24.03
#